data_AF-A0A7X6VFX0-F1
#
_entry.id   AF-A0A7X6VFX0-F1
#
_cell.length_a   1.000
_cell.length_b   1.000
_cell.length_c   1.000
_cell.angle_alpha   90.00
_cell.angle_beta   90.00
_cell.angle_gamma   90.00
#
_symmetry.space_group_name_H-M   'P 1'
#
loop_
_entity.id
_entity.type
_entity.pdbx_description
1 polymer ?
#
loop_
_entity_poly.entity_id
_entity_poly.type
_entity_poly.pdbx_seq_one_letter_code
_entity_poly.pdbx_strand_id
1 'polypeptide(L)'
;MVNYREILRLNSLSYSQRQIAASTSSSRDTISEVLKLAKKHSLEWPLPEEFSNQAIQDLFHPERKERLRRIPNYEYIHKELSRPGVTLTLLWAEYTAVC
;
A
#
# COMPACT_ATOMS: atom_id res chain seq x y z
N MET A 1 -1.10 -0.03 -12.90
CA MET A 1 -0.35 -0.43 -11.69
C MET A 1 1.09 0.02 -11.90
N VAL A 2 1.77 0.59 -10.89
CA VAL A 2 3.12 1.15 -11.07
C VAL A 2 4.12 0.00 -11.29
N ASN A 3 4.93 0.09 -12.36
CA ASN A 3 5.95 -0.89 -12.68
C ASN A 3 7.27 -0.56 -11.97
N TYR A 4 7.37 -0.89 -10.68
CA TYR A 4 8.55 -0.61 -9.86
C TYR A 4 9.83 -1.25 -10.42
N ARG A 5 9.74 -2.50 -10.92
CA ARG A 5 10.90 -3.19 -11.53
C ARG A 5 11.47 -2.42 -12.71
N GLU A 6 10.61 -1.90 -13.57
CA GLU A 6 11.00 -1.20 -14.78
C GLU A 6 11.60 0.18 -14.47
N ILE A 7 11.05 0.88 -13.47
CA ILE A 7 11.62 2.13 -12.96
C ILE A 7 13.05 1.91 -12.45
N LEU A 8 13.28 0.85 -11.66
CA LEU A 8 14.61 0.54 -11.11
C LEU A 8 15.59 0.09 -12.19
N ARG A 9 15.13 -0.73 -13.15
CA ARG A 9 15.92 -1.13 -14.32
C ARG A 9 16.37 0.09 -15.12
N LEU A 10 15.44 0.97 -15.52
CA LEU A 10 15.79 2.15 -16.32
C LEU A 10 16.68 3.14 -15.54
N ASN A 11 16.50 3.25 -14.23
CA ASN A 11 17.40 4.07 -13.41
C ASN A 11 18.82 3.49 -13.35
N SER A 12 18.98 2.15 -13.29
CA SER A 12 20.30 1.51 -13.36
C SER A 12 21.02 1.74 -14.70
N LEU A 13 20.25 1.91 -15.77
CA LEU A 13 20.73 2.24 -17.12
C LEU A 13 20.99 3.76 -17.32
N SER A 14 20.96 4.56 -16.25
CA SER A 14 21.22 6.00 -16.28
C SER A 14 20.20 6.82 -17.11
N TYR A 15 18.98 6.32 -17.30
CA TYR A 15 17.92 7.11 -17.97
C TYR A 15 17.43 8.26 -17.08
N SER A 16 17.02 9.35 -17.73
CA SER A 16 16.42 10.48 -17.03
C SER A 16 15.01 10.13 -16.53
N GLN A 17 14.58 10.73 -15.41
CA GLN A 17 13.22 10.55 -14.88
C GLN A 17 12.12 10.84 -15.93
N ARG A 18 12.37 11.74 -16.89
CA ARG A 18 11.44 12.06 -17.97
C ARG A 18 11.26 10.88 -18.94
N GLN A 19 12.35 10.21 -19.31
CA GLN A 19 12.32 9.03 -20.17
C GLN A 19 11.70 7.83 -19.44
N ILE A 20 11.96 7.70 -18.14
CA ILE A 20 11.34 6.68 -17.29
C ILE A 20 9.82 6.91 -17.22
N ALA A 21 9.37 8.14 -17.03
CA ALA A 21 7.94 8.48 -17.01
C ALA A 21 7.25 8.18 -18.35
N ALA A 22 7.92 8.49 -19.46
CA ALA A 22 7.41 8.17 -20.79
C ALA A 22 7.26 6.65 -21.01
N SER A 23 8.18 5.85 -20.45
CA SER A 23 8.20 4.38 -20.63
C SER A 23 7.24 3.66 -19.67
N THR A 24 7.11 4.15 -18.43
CA THR A 24 6.35 3.47 -17.35
C THR A 24 4.96 4.07 -17.09
N SER A 25 4.58 5.09 -17.87
CA SER A 25 3.32 5.86 -17.73
C SER A 25 3.00 6.29 -16.29
N SER A 26 4.04 6.45 -15.47
CA SER A 26 3.96 6.78 -14.05
C SER A 26 4.35 8.24 -13.85
N SER A 27 3.74 8.90 -12.87
CA SER A 27 4.02 10.33 -12.63
C SER A 27 5.46 10.53 -12.17
N ARG A 28 6.04 11.70 -12.48
CA ARG A 28 7.41 12.01 -12.05
C ARG A 28 7.57 12.00 -10.53
N ASP A 29 6.52 12.37 -9.80
CA ASP A 29 6.50 12.36 -8.33
C ASP A 29 6.59 10.91 -7.81
N THR A 30 5.76 10.02 -8.34
CA THR A 30 5.82 8.58 -7.97
C THR A 30 7.17 7.96 -8.30
N ILE A 31 7.77 8.28 -9.45
CA ILE A 31 9.12 7.81 -9.81
C ILE A 31 10.16 8.35 -8.81
N SER A 32 10.09 9.63 -8.46
CA SER A 32 11.01 10.25 -7.52
C SER A 32 10.89 9.66 -6.11
N GLU A 33 9.67 9.38 -5.66
CA GLU A 33 9.41 8.66 -4.40
C GLU A 33 9.94 7.23 -4.45
N VAL A 34 9.70 6.50 -5.53
CA VAL A 34 10.20 5.13 -5.72
C VAL A 34 11.72 5.08 -5.67
N LEU A 35 12.41 5.98 -6.35
CA LEU A 35 13.87 6.08 -6.29
C LEU A 35 14.36 6.50 -4.88
N LYS A 36 13.59 7.41 -4.24
CA LYS A 36 13.58 7.72 -2.80
C LYS A 36 13.76 6.46 -1.95
N LEU A 37 12.72 5.63 -2.02
CA LEU A 37 12.53 4.46 -1.19
C LEU A 37 13.49 3.34 -1.57
N ALA A 38 13.75 3.13 -2.86
CA ALA A 38 14.72 2.14 -3.31
C ALA A 38 16.12 2.41 -2.74
N LYS A 39 16.57 3.67 -2.73
CA LYS A 39 17.83 4.04 -2.07
C LYS A 39 17.79 3.81 -0.56
N LYS A 40 16.67 4.11 0.10
CA LYS A 40 16.49 3.90 1.54
C LYS A 40 16.54 2.40 1.91
N HIS A 41 16.01 1.53 1.05
CA HIS A 41 15.98 0.09 1.25
C HIS A 41 17.18 -0.62 0.59
N SER A 42 18.17 0.13 0.08
CA SER A 42 19.32 -0.41 -0.66
C SER A 42 18.92 -1.43 -1.74
N LEU A 43 17.79 -1.19 -2.40
CA LEU A 43 17.32 -2.01 -3.51
C LEU A 43 18.08 -1.61 -4.76
N GLU A 44 18.97 -2.49 -5.18
CA GLU A 44 19.73 -2.33 -6.41
C GLU A 44 19.23 -3.32 -7.47
N TRP A 45 19.31 -2.89 -8.72
CA TRP A 45 19.12 -3.77 -9.87
C TRP A 45 20.42 -4.54 -10.12
N PRO A 46 20.41 -5.85 -10.44
CA PRO A 46 19.27 -6.70 -10.79
C PRO A 46 18.51 -7.27 -9.59
N LEU A 47 17.19 -7.12 -9.61
CA LEU A 47 16.30 -7.73 -8.61
C LEU A 47 15.92 -9.16 -9.03
N PRO A 48 15.94 -10.14 -8.09
CA PRO A 48 15.40 -11.47 -8.32
C PRO A 48 13.96 -11.41 -8.84
N GLU A 49 13.55 -12.39 -9.63
CA GLU A 49 12.19 -12.47 -10.19
C GLU A 49 11.10 -12.59 -9.11
N GLU A 50 11.49 -13.03 -7.91
CA GLU A 50 10.70 -13.08 -6.68
C GLU A 50 10.20 -11.70 -6.23
N PHE A 51 10.91 -10.62 -6.57
CA PHE A 51 10.46 -9.26 -6.31
C PHE A 51 9.44 -8.81 -7.35
N SER A 52 8.20 -9.27 -7.18
CA SER A 52 7.01 -8.73 -7.85
C SER A 52 6.80 -7.25 -7.53
N ASN A 53 6.10 -6.53 -8.41
CA ASN A 53 5.65 -5.16 -8.14
C ASN A 53 4.89 -5.05 -6.79
N GLN A 54 4.15 -6.09 -6.40
CA GLN A 54 3.46 -6.14 -5.10
C GLN A 54 4.44 -6.29 -3.93
N ALA A 55 5.46 -7.13 -4.04
CA ALA A 55 6.47 -7.30 -3.00
C ALA A 55 7.26 -6.01 -2.75
N ILE A 56 7.60 -5.29 -3.83
CA ILE A 56 8.27 -3.98 -3.74
C ILE A 56 7.33 -2.94 -3.12
N GLN A 57 6.05 -2.93 -3.52
CA GLN A 57 5.06 -2.04 -2.93
C GLN A 57 4.87 -2.28 -1.43
N ASP A 58 4.84 -3.56 -1.02
CA ASP A 58 4.73 -3.96 0.38
C ASP A 58 5.95 -3.52 1.21
N LEU A 59 7.15 -3.63 0.64
CA LEU A 59 8.39 -3.20 1.27
C LEU A 59 8.43 -1.67 1.44
N PHE A 60 7.94 -0.92 0.46
CA PHE A 60 7.88 0.54 0.48
C PHE A 60 6.80 1.10 1.39
N HIS A 61 5.69 0.39 1.54
CA HIS A 61 4.53 0.83 2.32
C HIS A 61 4.05 -0.26 3.28
N PRO A 62 4.82 -0.59 4.33
CA PRO A 62 4.43 -1.61 5.31
C PRO A 62 3.11 -1.24 6.03
N GLU A 63 2.85 0.06 6.26
CA GLU A 63 1.63 0.55 6.90
C GLU A 63 0.35 0.25 6.09
N ARG A 64 0.44 0.03 4.77
CA ARG A 64 -0.73 -0.39 3.99
C ARG A 64 -1.20 -1.79 4.36
N LYS A 65 -0.31 -2.67 4.85
CA LYS A 65 -0.69 -4.01 5.36
C LYS A 65 -1.45 -3.93 6.67
N GLU A 66 -1.07 -3.02 7.57
CA GLU A 66 -1.76 -2.85 8.85
C GLU A 66 -3.17 -2.27 8.69
N ARG A 67 -3.46 -1.67 7.54
CA ARG A 67 -4.80 -1.22 7.18
C ARG A 67 -5.74 -2.35 6.72
N LEU A 68 -5.39 -3.61 6.99
CA LEU A 68 -6.36 -4.67 7.24
C LEU A 68 -7.17 -4.27 8.48
N ARG A 69 -8.12 -3.35 8.28
CA ARG A 69 -9.10 -2.95 9.30
C ARG A 69 -9.59 -4.24 9.94
N ARG A 70 -9.51 -4.35 11.27
CA ARG A 70 -10.18 -5.42 11.99
C ARG A 70 -11.61 -5.42 11.49
N ILE A 71 -11.97 -6.49 10.78
CA ILE A 71 -13.30 -6.62 10.20
C ILE A 71 -14.21 -6.77 11.42
N PRO A 72 -15.14 -5.83 11.65
CA PRO A 72 -16.06 -5.95 12.77
C PRO A 72 -16.85 -7.25 12.62
N ASN A 73 -17.16 -7.92 13.73
CA ASN A 73 -17.97 -9.13 13.68
C ASN A 73 -19.39 -8.76 13.22
N TYR A 74 -19.68 -8.94 11.93
CA TYR A 74 -20.96 -8.57 11.32
C TYR A 74 -22.14 -9.31 11.94
N GLU A 75 -21.94 -10.56 12.38
CA GLU A 75 -22.99 -11.35 13.03
C GLU A 75 -23.38 -10.75 14.39
N TYR A 76 -22.40 -10.26 15.14
CA TYR A 76 -22.62 -9.55 16.40
C TYR A 76 -23.37 -8.23 16.18
N ILE A 77 -22.94 -7.42 15.20
CA ILE A 77 -23.58 -6.13 14.88
C ILE A 77 -25.05 -6.33 14.48
N HIS A 78 -25.33 -7.35 13.65
CA HIS A 78 -26.69 -7.65 13.20
C HIS A 78 -27.59 -8.13 14.34
N LYS A 79 -27.07 -8.93 15.28
CA LYS A 79 -27.81 -9.38 16.47
C LYS A 79 -28.12 -8.20 17.40
N GLU A 80 -27.16 -7.32 17.66
CA GLU A 80 -27.38 -6.18 18.55
C GLU A 80 -28.32 -5.13 17.93
N LEU A 81 -28.24 -4.86 16.62
CA LEU A 81 -29.19 -3.98 15.92
C LEU A 81 -30.62 -4.50 15.90
N SER A 82 -30.84 -5.80 16.13
CA SER A 82 -32.19 -6.38 16.21
C SER A 82 -32.88 -6.11 17.56
N ARG A 83 -32.16 -5.57 18.55
CA ARG A 83 -32.69 -5.26 19.88
C ARG A 83 -33.32 -3.87 19.91
N PRO A 84 -34.49 -3.69 20.54
CA PRO A 84 -35.13 -2.39 20.62
C PRO A 84 -34.26 -1.42 21.45
N GLY A 85 -33.94 -0.26 20.86
CA GLY A 85 -33.15 0.80 21.50
C GLY A 85 -31.65 0.79 21.19
N VAL A 86 -31.15 -0.21 20.46
CA VAL A 86 -29.74 -0.22 20.01
C VAL A 86 -29.61 0.55 18.70
N THR A 87 -28.64 1.48 18.66
CA THR A 87 -28.31 2.26 17.47
C THR A 87 -26.90 1.97 17.02
N LEU A 88 -26.62 2.10 15.72
CA LEU A 88 -25.29 1.90 15.15
C LEU A 88 -24.23 2.81 15.83
N THR A 89 -24.64 4.00 16.28
CA THR A 89 -23.80 4.96 17.02
C THR A 89 -23.42 4.45 18.41
N LEU A 90 -24.30 3.73 19.10
CA LEU A 90 -24.01 3.12 20.41
C LEU A 90 -23.00 1.96 20.26
N LEU A 91 -23.22 1.09 19.28
CA LEU A 91 -22.30 -0.02 18.97
C LEU A 91 -20.90 0.48 18.55
N TRP A 92 -20.85 1.57 17.79
CA TRP A 92 -19.59 2.19 17.40
C TRP A 92 -18.84 2.75 18.61
N ALA A 93 -19.53 3.43 19.53
CA ALA A 93 -18.93 3.97 20.74
C ALA A 93 -18.33 2.85 21.63
N GLU A 94 -19.06 1.74 21.80
CA GLU A 94 -18.57 0.56 22.52
C GLU A 94 -17.34 -0.06 21.83
N TYR A 95 -17.37 -0.22 20.51
CA TYR A 95 -16.24 -0.76 19.76
C TYR A 95 -14.98 0.12 19.87
N THR A 96 -15.14 1.44 19.82
CA THR A 96 -14.01 2.38 19.99
C THR A 96 -13.47 2.46 21.41
N ALA A 97 -14.25 2.07 22.42
CA ALA A 97 -13.79 2.04 23.81
C ALA A 97 -13.01 0.75 24.15
N VAL A 98 -13.19 -0.31 23.36
CA VAL A 98 -12.56 -1.63 23.55
C VAL A 98 -11.28 -1.81 22.71
N CYS A 99 -11.12 -1.04 21.62
CA CYS A 99 -9.91 -1.05 20.77
C CYS A 99 -8.94 0.07 21.15
#